data_AF-A0A7V7D261-F1
#
_entry.id   AF-A0A7V7D261-F1
#
_cell.length_a   1.000
_cell.length_b   1.000
_cell.length_c   1.000
_cell.angle_alpha   90.00
_cell.angle_beta   90.00
_cell.angle_gamma   90.00
#
_symmetry.space_group_name_H-M   'P 1'
#
loop_
_entity.id
_entity.type
_entity.pdbx_description
1 polymer ?
#
loop_
_entity_poly.entity_id
_entity_poly.type
_entity_poly.pdbx_seq_one_letter_code
_entity_poly.pdbx_strand_id
1 'polypeptide(L)'
;MSNEQNELKVEFPKELIGGVYANNMAVAHTREEFIMDFLMIAPPAGTVNARIIVSPGHMKRIFTALQENIAKYETKFGPVQMAEEPGKDVTIQ
;
A
#
# COMPACT_ATOMS: atom_id res chain seq x y z
N MET A 1 -29.39 27.88 0.70
CA MET A 1 -28.25 27.55 -0.19
C MET A 1 -27.93 26.09 0.06
N SER A 2 -28.47 25.20 -0.77
CA SER A 2 -28.27 23.76 -0.70
C SER A 2 -26.78 23.45 -0.86
N ASN A 3 -26.21 22.79 0.13
CA ASN A 3 -24.83 22.32 0.10
C ASN A 3 -24.80 21.07 -0.79
N GLU A 4 -24.83 21.27 -2.11
CA GLU A 4 -24.59 20.19 -3.07
C GLU A 4 -23.12 19.80 -2.94
N GLN A 5 -22.87 18.82 -2.07
CA GLN A 5 -21.61 18.11 -2.02
C GLN A 5 -21.39 17.51 -3.40
N ASN A 6 -20.53 18.15 -4.20
CA ASN A 6 -20.07 17.59 -5.47
C ASN A 6 -19.41 16.25 -5.18
N GLU A 7 -20.15 15.17 -5.35
CA GLU A 7 -19.63 13.82 -5.32
C GLU A 7 -18.63 13.68 -6.47
N LEU A 8 -17.35 13.62 -6.13
CA LEU A 8 -16.31 13.33 -7.10
C LEU A 8 -16.46 11.87 -7.52
N LYS A 9 -16.94 11.65 -8.75
CA LYS A 9 -16.93 10.32 -9.35
C LYS A 9 -15.50 9.94 -9.71
N VAL A 10 -15.00 8.91 -9.07
CA VAL A 10 -13.72 8.28 -9.41
C VAL A 10 -14.03 7.01 -10.19
N GLU A 11 -13.55 6.94 -11.43
CA GLU A 11 -13.68 5.73 -12.23
C GLU A 11 -12.66 4.68 -11.80
N PHE A 12 -13.09 3.43 -11.78
CA PHE A 12 -12.25 2.30 -11.44
C PHE A 12 -11.91 1.53 -12.73
N PRO A 13 -10.65 1.57 -13.23
CA PRO A 13 -10.27 0.85 -14.44
C PRO A 13 -10.48 -0.66 -14.30
N LYS A 14 -11.02 -1.30 -15.34
CA LYS A 14 -11.45 -2.71 -15.28
C LYS A 14 -10.28 -3.65 -14.97
N GLU A 15 -9.12 -3.34 -15.49
CA GLU A 15 -7.87 -4.08 -15.32
C GLU A 15 -7.37 -4.09 -13.87
N LEU A 16 -7.77 -3.10 -13.05
CA LEU A 16 -7.35 -3.00 -11.66
C LEU A 16 -8.29 -3.75 -10.70
N ILE A 17 -9.45 -4.24 -11.18
CA ILE A 17 -10.54 -4.73 -10.31
C ILE A 17 -10.08 -5.93 -9.47
N GLY A 18 -9.24 -6.79 -10.04
CA GLY A 18 -8.69 -7.96 -9.34
C GLY A 18 -7.63 -7.63 -8.29
N GLY A 19 -7.13 -6.39 -8.26
CA GLY A 19 -5.98 -6.00 -7.47
C GLY A 19 -4.70 -6.77 -7.83
N VAL A 20 -3.65 -6.53 -7.04
CA VAL A 20 -2.42 -7.32 -7.07
C VAL A 20 -2.09 -7.81 -5.67
N TYR A 21 -1.66 -9.06 -5.56
CA TYR A 21 -1.16 -9.58 -4.28
C TYR A 21 0.29 -9.18 -4.08
N ALA A 22 0.67 -8.85 -2.84
CA ALA A 22 2.06 -8.62 -2.45
C ALA A 22 2.29 -9.15 -1.04
N ASN A 23 3.44 -9.78 -0.82
CA ASN A 23 3.87 -10.29 0.49
C ASN A 23 5.07 -9.53 1.06
N ASN A 24 5.60 -8.55 0.33
CA ASN A 24 6.65 -7.65 0.80
C ASN A 24 6.51 -6.27 0.13
N MET A 25 7.13 -5.25 0.71
CA MET A 25 7.20 -3.91 0.17
C MET A 25 8.61 -3.32 0.37
N ALA A 26 9.23 -2.88 -0.72
CA ALA A 26 10.44 -2.04 -0.63
C ALA A 26 10.05 -0.57 -0.71
N VAL A 27 10.68 0.26 0.14
CA VAL A 27 10.41 1.71 0.17
C VAL A 27 11.71 2.47 -0.02
N ALA A 28 11.75 3.30 -1.07
CA ALA A 28 12.79 4.30 -1.30
C ALA A 28 12.17 5.69 -1.23
N HIS A 29 12.96 6.71 -0.88
CA HIS A 29 12.46 8.08 -0.87
C HIS A 29 13.56 9.11 -1.13
N THR A 30 13.12 10.25 -1.64
CA THR A 30 13.88 11.50 -1.67
C THR A 30 13.15 12.53 -0.80
N ARG A 31 13.55 13.80 -0.85
CA ARG A 31 12.76 14.87 -0.24
C ARG A 31 11.42 15.07 -0.94
N GLU A 32 11.32 14.68 -2.21
CA GLU A 32 10.22 15.06 -3.08
C GLU A 32 9.21 13.93 -3.23
N GLU A 33 9.66 12.69 -3.12
CA GLU A 33 8.85 11.50 -3.40
C GLU A 33 9.19 10.32 -2.50
N PHE A 34 8.17 9.50 -2.23
CA PHE A 34 8.26 8.14 -1.73
C PHE A 34 7.87 7.19 -2.86
N ILE A 35 8.68 6.16 -3.06
CA ILE A 35 8.45 5.08 -4.02
C ILE A 35 8.23 3.81 -3.22
N MET A 36 7.04 3.22 -3.36
CA MET A 36 6.66 1.96 -2.74
C MET A 36 6.54 0.88 -3.81
N ASP A 37 7.41 -0.11 -3.74
CA ASP A 37 7.39 -1.29 -4.60
C ASP A 37 6.77 -2.46 -3.86
N PHE A 38 5.58 -2.87 -4.30
CA PHE A 38 4.89 -4.04 -3.78
C PHE A 38 5.36 -5.28 -4.52
N LEU A 39 5.90 -6.22 -3.75
CA LEU A 39 6.62 -7.38 -4.24
C LEU A 39 5.85 -8.66 -3.93
N MET A 40 5.91 -9.62 -4.86
CA MET A 40 5.61 -11.02 -4.59
C MET A 40 6.92 -11.80 -4.63
N ILE A 41 7.36 -12.29 -3.48
CA ILE A 41 8.60 -13.06 -3.33
C ILE A 41 8.23 -14.52 -3.06
N ALA A 42 8.77 -15.42 -3.87
CA ALA A 42 8.66 -16.86 -3.70
C ALA A 42 9.98 -17.50 -4.12
N PRO A 43 10.78 -18.08 -3.19
CA PRO A 43 12.08 -18.65 -3.52
C PRO A 43 12.01 -19.58 -4.75
N PRO A 44 12.92 -19.41 -5.73
CA PRO A 44 14.14 -18.58 -5.72
C PRO A 44 13.99 -17.16 -6.29
N ALA A 45 12.78 -16.70 -6.63
CA ALA A 45 12.58 -15.46 -7.37
C ALA A 45 11.57 -14.50 -6.71
N GLY A 46 11.47 -13.29 -7.24
CA GLY A 46 10.44 -12.34 -6.86
C GLY A 46 10.05 -11.45 -8.04
N THR A 47 8.92 -10.77 -7.92
CA THR A 47 8.42 -9.86 -8.95
C THR A 47 7.84 -8.60 -8.30
N VAL A 48 8.10 -7.44 -8.91
CA VAL A 48 7.41 -6.18 -8.58
C VAL A 48 6.03 -6.24 -9.22
N ASN A 49 5.00 -6.35 -8.40
CA ASN A 49 3.62 -6.44 -8.87
C ASN A 49 2.97 -5.06 -9.03
N ALA A 50 3.37 -4.08 -8.22
CA ALA A 50 2.96 -2.69 -8.37
C ALA A 50 3.99 -1.72 -7.81
N ARG A 51 4.05 -0.52 -8.39
CA ARG A 51 4.80 0.62 -7.89
C ARG A 51 3.86 1.79 -7.69
N ILE A 52 3.92 2.41 -6.52
CA ILE A 52 3.15 3.61 -6.19
C ILE A 52 4.13 4.71 -5.77
N ILE A 53 4.02 5.87 -6.41
CA ILE A 53 4.86 7.05 -6.14
C ILE A 53 3.98 8.15 -5.56
N VAL A 54 4.36 8.70 -4.40
CA VAL A 54 3.60 9.75 -3.71
C VAL A 54 4.53 10.78 -3.11
N SER A 55 4.05 12.01 -2.89
CA SER A 55 4.80 13.00 -2.13
C SER A 55 4.87 12.63 -0.63
N PRO A 56 5.86 13.14 0.14
CA PRO A 56 5.96 12.88 1.58
C PRO A 56 4.70 13.26 2.37
N GLY A 57 4.04 14.35 2.00
CA GLY A 57 2.78 14.77 2.63
C GLY A 57 1.65 13.77 2.41
N HIS A 58 1.56 13.20 1.21
CA HIS A 58 0.59 12.14 0.91
C HIS A 58 0.95 10.83 1.61
N MET A 59 2.24 10.49 1.72
CA MET A 59 2.67 9.30 2.46
C MET A 59 2.24 9.36 3.93
N LYS A 60 2.39 10.52 4.59
CA LYS A 60 1.89 10.70 5.96
C LYS A 60 0.38 10.44 6.07
N ARG A 61 -0.41 10.99 5.15
CA ARG A 61 -1.87 10.78 5.14
C ARG A 61 -2.24 9.31 4.95
N ILE A 62 -1.55 8.60 4.05
CA ILE A 62 -1.74 7.17 3.82
C ILE A 62 -1.40 6.39 5.09
N PHE A 63 -0.25 6.65 5.70
CA PHE A 63 0.18 5.96 6.92
C PHE A 63 -0.82 6.11 8.07
N THR A 64 -1.25 7.35 8.36
CA THR A 64 -2.26 7.60 9.41
C THR A 64 -3.57 6.84 9.12
N ALA A 65 -4.05 6.88 7.87
CA ALA A 65 -5.27 6.17 7.51
C ALA A 65 -5.12 4.64 7.65
N LEU A 66 -3.97 4.07 7.30
CA LEU A 66 -3.71 2.63 7.47
C LEU A 66 -3.68 2.23 8.95
N GLN A 67 -3.02 3.01 9.80
CA GLN A 67 -2.98 2.76 11.25
C GLN A 67 -4.39 2.75 11.85
N GLU A 68 -5.22 3.75 11.52
CA GLU A 68 -6.60 3.81 11.99
C GLU A 68 -7.44 2.63 11.51
N ASN A 69 -7.26 2.20 10.26
CA ASN A 69 -8.03 1.08 9.70
C ASN A 69 -7.59 -0.28 10.27
N ILE A 70 -6.30 -0.48 10.56
CA ILE A 70 -5.82 -1.68 11.26
C ILE A 70 -6.41 -1.72 12.68
N ALA A 71 -6.37 -0.62 13.42
CA ALA A 71 -6.96 -0.56 14.77
C ALA A 71 -8.46 -0.88 14.76
N LYS A 72 -9.20 -0.36 13.78
CA LYS A 72 -10.63 -0.69 13.57
C LYS A 72 -10.84 -2.17 13.24
N TYR A 73 -9.98 -2.74 12.39
CA TYR A 73 -10.01 -4.16 12.06
C TYR A 73 -9.78 -5.02 13.31
N GLU A 74 -8.74 -4.73 14.09
CA GLU A 74 -8.39 -5.50 15.29
C GLU A 74 -9.46 -5.41 16.38
N THR A 75 -10.11 -4.25 16.53
CA THR A 75 -11.25 -4.09 17.43
C THR A 75 -12.40 -5.04 17.07
N LYS A 76 -12.58 -5.35 15.78
CA LYS A 76 -13.69 -6.18 15.27
C LYS A 76 -13.33 -7.65 15.18
N PHE A 77 -12.09 -7.99 14.82
CA PHE A 77 -11.69 -9.36 14.48
C PHE A 77 -10.63 -9.94 15.43
N GLY A 78 -10.11 -9.14 16.36
CA GLY A 78 -9.01 -9.51 17.26
C GLY A 78 -7.65 -9.05 16.74
N PRO A 79 -6.61 -9.10 17.60
CA PRO A 79 -5.27 -8.62 17.27
C PRO A 79 -4.65 -9.44 16.12
N VAL A 80 -3.91 -8.76 15.25
CA VAL A 80 -3.18 -9.40 14.15
C VAL A 80 -1.70 -9.50 14.49
N GLN A 81 -1.08 -10.62 14.13
CA GLN A 81 0.37 -10.78 14.25
C GLN A 81 1.05 -10.20 13.02
N MET A 82 2.21 -9.57 13.23
CA MET A 82 3.03 -9.11 12.13
C MET A 82 3.55 -10.31 11.35
N ALA A 83 3.41 -10.27 10.01
CA ALA A 83 3.98 -11.30 9.15
C ALA A 83 5.51 -11.22 9.18
N GLU A 84 6.17 -12.38 9.14
CA GLU A 84 7.62 -12.44 9.01
C GLU A 84 8.05 -11.95 7.62
N GLU A 85 9.14 -11.19 7.57
CA GLU A 85 9.72 -10.77 6.29
C GLU A 85 10.22 -12.00 5.50
N PRO A 86 9.92 -12.10 4.20
CA PRO A 86 10.52 -13.12 3.34
C PRO A 86 12.05 -12.99 3.40
N GLY A 87 12.73 -14.01 3.92
CA GLY A 87 14.13 -13.91 4.34
C GLY A 87 15.14 -13.40 3.29
N LYS A 88 16.19 -12.73 3.82
CA LYS A 88 17.34 -12.04 3.17
C LYS A 88 17.01 -10.83 2.29
N ASP A 89 17.89 -9.83 2.39
CA ASP A 89 17.83 -8.53 1.70
C ASP A 89 17.41 -8.66 0.23
N VAL A 90 16.23 -8.14 -0.09
CA VAL A 90 15.66 -8.18 -1.44
C VAL A 90 16.23 -7.00 -2.22
N THR A 91 17.17 -7.28 -3.13
CA THR A 91 17.64 -6.29 -4.10
C THR A 91 16.75 -6.29 -5.33
N ILE A 92 16.04 -5.18 -5.58
CA ILE A 92 15.36 -4.95 -6.86
C ILE A 92 16.44 -4.64 -7.91
N GLN A 93 16.49 -5.43 -8.98
CA GLN A 93 17.41 -5.22 -10.12
C GLN A 93 16.90 -4.12 -11.05
#